data_AF-A0A2H4UED6-F1
#
_entry.id   AF-A0A2H4UED6-F1
#
_cell.length_a   1.000
_cell.length_b   1.000
_cell.length_c   1.000
_cell.angle_alpha   90.00
_cell.angle_beta   90.00
_cell.angle_gamma   90.00
#
_symmetry.space_group_name_H-M   'P 1'
#
loop_
_entity.id
_entity.type
_entity.pdbx_description
1 polymer ?
#
loop_
_entity_poly.entity_id
_entity_poly.type
_entity_poly.pdbx_seq_one_letter_code
_entity_poly.pdbx_strand_id
1 'polypeptide(L)'
;MLGLSDVEINIIKTMAETDRRFIIKQNRISAVARFDMSRYSDEMEILSGSEDTAIILNQCINDVGHDVEKWLPVYYERIRKQKK
;
A
#
# COMPACT_ATOMS: atom_id res chain seq x y z
N MET A 1 16.54 -7.27 22.85
CA MET A 1 16.57 -8.43 21.93
C MET A 1 15.14 -8.67 21.44
N LEU A 2 14.93 -8.92 20.14
CA LEU A 2 13.59 -8.96 19.51
C LEU A 2 12.74 -10.22 19.87
N GLY A 3 13.18 -11.08 20.79
CA GLY A 3 12.45 -12.28 21.21
C GLY A 3 12.30 -13.35 20.12
N LEU A 4 13.13 -13.31 19.08
CA LEU A 4 13.08 -14.23 17.94
C LEU A 4 13.93 -15.49 18.19
N SER A 5 13.45 -16.63 17.71
CA SER A 5 14.21 -17.88 17.66
C SER A 5 15.17 -17.91 16.47
N ASP A 6 16.17 -18.79 16.50
CA ASP A 6 17.08 -18.97 15.36
C ASP A 6 16.35 -19.37 14.07
N VAL A 7 15.26 -20.13 14.20
CA VAL A 7 14.40 -20.50 13.07
C VAL A 7 13.72 -19.28 12.48
N GLU A 8 13.15 -18.40 13.31
CA GLU A 8 12.49 -17.16 12.86
C GLU A 8 13.48 -16.21 12.18
N ILE A 9 14.69 -16.08 12.74
CA ILE A 9 15.77 -15.28 12.15
C ILE A 9 16.18 -15.86 10.79
N ASN A 10 16.33 -17.19 10.69
CA ASN A 10 16.69 -17.82 9.44
C ASN A 10 15.61 -17.62 8.36
N ILE A 11 14.34 -17.73 8.73
CA ILE A 11 13.22 -17.45 7.81
C ILE A 11 13.32 -16.01 7.28
N ILE A 12 13.49 -15.02 8.15
CA ILE A 12 13.63 -13.60 7.75
C ILE A 12 14.80 -13.41 6.79
N LYS A 13 15.96 -14.02 7.07
CA LYS A 13 17.16 -13.94 6.20
C LYS A 13 16.96 -14.52 4.81
N THR A 14 16.02 -15.45 4.64
CA THR A 14 15.69 -16.04 3.33
C THR A 14 14.62 -15.27 2.55
N MET A 15 14.02 -14.22 3.13
CA MET A 15 13.05 -13.39 2.44
C MET A 15 13.75 -12.38 1.54
N ALA A 16 13.28 -12.22 0.29
CA ALA A 16 13.71 -11.11 -0.55
C ALA A 16 13.08 -9.80 -0.06
N GLU A 17 13.81 -8.68 -0.15
CA GLU A 17 13.30 -7.36 0.24
C GLU A 17 12.03 -6.97 -0.53
N THR A 18 11.91 -7.45 -1.77
CA THR A 18 10.78 -7.18 -2.66
C THR A 18 9.54 -8.04 -2.38
N ASP A 19 9.66 -9.13 -1.63
CA ASP A 19 8.55 -10.07 -1.41
C ASP A 19 7.44 -9.51 -0.51
N ARG A 20 7.72 -8.40 0.19
CA ARG A 20 6.84 -7.77 1.19
C ARG A 20 6.32 -8.79 2.22
N ARG A 21 7.17 -9.76 2.57
CA ARG A 21 6.90 -10.78 3.59
C ARG A 21 7.47 -10.36 4.93
N PHE A 22 6.80 -10.75 6.00
CA PHE A 22 7.21 -10.45 7.37
C PHE A 22 6.70 -11.53 8.33
N ILE A 23 7.31 -11.58 9.51
CA ILE A 23 6.86 -12.46 10.60
C ILE A 23 5.98 -11.66 11.56
N ILE A 24 4.84 -12.25 11.92
CA ILE A 24 4.01 -11.81 13.05
C ILE A 24 4.24 -12.80 14.18
N LYS A 25 4.72 -12.33 15.33
CA LYS A 25 4.94 -13.16 16.52
C LYS A 25 4.00 -12.78 17.65
N GLN A 26 3.32 -13.76 18.22
CA GLN A 26 2.53 -13.63 19.43
C GLN A 26 2.88 -14.77 20.39
N ASN A 27 3.53 -14.43 21.50
CA ASN A 27 4.05 -15.38 22.48
C ASN A 27 4.95 -16.45 21.82
N ARG A 28 4.50 -17.71 21.81
CA ARG A 28 5.24 -18.86 21.24
C ARG A 28 4.82 -19.20 19.81
N ILE A 29 3.90 -18.43 19.23
CA ILE A 29 3.35 -18.67 17.89
C ILE A 29 3.88 -17.60 16.96
N SER A 30 4.30 -18.03 15.78
CA SER A 30 4.77 -17.16 14.70
C SER A 30 4.10 -17.55 13.40
N ALA A 31 3.72 -16.54 12.62
CA ALA A 31 3.15 -16.69 11.29
C ALA A 31 3.96 -15.86 10.28
N VAL A 32 4.13 -16.39 9.07
CA VAL A 32 4.64 -15.62 7.94
C VAL A 32 3.45 -15.01 7.22
N ALA A 33 3.44 -13.69 7.12
CA ALA A 33 2.46 -12.93 6.37
C ALA A 33 3.11 -12.30 5.13
N ARG A 34 2.28 -11.97 4.14
CA ARG A 34 2.67 -11.22 2.95
C ARG A 34 1.76 -10.02 2.81
N PHE A 35 2.33 -8.85 2.62
CA PHE A 35 1.59 -7.65 2.26
C PHE A 35 1.36 -7.64 0.75
N ASP A 36 0.25 -8.26 0.34
CA ASP A 36 -0.17 -8.33 -1.05
C ASP A 36 -1.19 -7.22 -1.36
N MET A 37 -0.74 -6.23 -2.12
CA MET A 37 -1.56 -5.12 -2.60
C MET A 37 -1.85 -5.21 -4.12
N SER A 38 -1.55 -6.36 -4.75
CA SER A 38 -1.71 -6.55 -6.20
C SER A 38 -3.15 -6.33 -6.71
N ARG A 39 -4.14 -6.41 -5.82
CA ARG A 39 -5.55 -6.21 -6.14
C ARG A 39 -6.03 -4.76 -6.06
N TYR A 40 -5.19 -3.84 -5.58
CA TYR A 40 -5.60 -2.48 -5.20
C TYR A 40 -4.83 -1.41 -5.98
N SER A 41 -4.92 -1.43 -7.32
CA SER A 41 -4.13 -0.54 -8.18
C SER A 41 -4.40 0.94 -7.93
N ASP A 42 -5.67 1.34 -7.92
CA ASP A 42 -6.01 2.77 -7.85
C ASP A 42 -6.00 3.27 -6.40
N GLU A 43 -6.39 2.41 -5.47
CA GLU A 43 -6.30 2.66 -4.04
C GLU A 43 -4.83 2.82 -3.61
N MET A 44 -3.88 2.09 -4.22
CA MET A 44 -2.47 2.31 -3.94
C MET A 44 -2.02 3.72 -4.30
N GLU A 45 -2.54 4.32 -5.36
CA GLU A 45 -2.11 5.65 -5.81
C GLU A 45 -2.54 6.72 -4.80
N ILE A 46 -3.80 6.70 -4.38
CA ILE A 46 -4.28 7.64 -3.36
C ILE A 46 -3.61 7.41 -1.99
N LEU A 47 -3.31 6.16 -1.63
CA LEU A 47 -2.64 5.83 -0.37
C LEU A 47 -1.14 6.15 -0.39
N SER A 48 -0.51 6.19 -1.57
CA SER A 48 0.91 6.53 -1.71
C SER A 48 1.21 7.99 -1.35
N GLY A 49 0.22 8.88 -1.52
CA GLY A 49 0.33 10.29 -1.17
C GLY A 49 1.48 11.02 -1.85
N SER A 50 1.91 10.58 -3.04
CA SER A 50 2.97 11.26 -3.80
C SER A 50 2.55 12.68 -4.19
N GLU A 51 3.53 13.55 -4.42
CA GLU A 51 3.24 14.95 -4.81
C GLU A 51 2.39 15.02 -6.09
N ASP A 52 2.74 14.22 -7.11
CA ASP A 52 2.01 14.15 -8.37
C ASP A 52 0.54 13.73 -8.18
N THR A 53 0.31 12.71 -7.34
CA THR A 53 -1.06 12.24 -7.05
C THR A 53 -1.85 13.24 -6.23
N ALA A 54 -1.20 13.94 -5.29
CA ALA A 54 -1.82 15.00 -4.50
C ALA A 54 -2.25 16.20 -5.36
N ILE A 55 -1.49 16.56 -6.39
CA ILE A 55 -1.87 17.63 -7.32
C ILE A 55 -3.16 17.26 -8.06
N ILE A 56 -3.26 16.04 -8.58
CA ILE A 56 -4.45 15.55 -9.32
C ILE A 56 -5.65 15.50 -8.39
N LEU A 57 -5.46 15.03 -7.15
CA LEU A 57 -6.49 15.03 -6.11
C LEU A 57 -7.06 16.44 -5.89
N ASN A 58 -6.19 17.44 -5.67
CA ASN A 58 -6.62 18.81 -5.45
C ASN A 58 -7.38 19.38 -6.65
N GLN A 59 -6.96 19.07 -7.88
CA GLN A 59 -7.69 19.45 -9.08
C GLN A 59 -9.09 18.83 -9.11
N CYS A 60 -9.23 17.54 -8.83
CA CYS A 60 -10.53 16.88 -8.77
C CYS A 60 -11.45 17.52 -7.72
N ILE A 61 -10.93 17.79 -6.52
CA ILE A 61 -11.69 18.46 -5.45
C ILE A 61 -12.15 19.86 -5.89
N ASN A 62 -11.29 20.62 -6.57
CA ASN A 62 -11.67 21.94 -7.09
C ASN A 62 -12.75 21.87 -8.17
N ASP A 63 -12.73 20.81 -8.99
CA ASP A 63 -13.65 20.66 -10.13
C ASP A 63 -15.05 20.17 -9.72
N VAL A 64 -15.14 19.26 -8.74
CA VAL A 64 -16.42 18.60 -8.38
C VAL A 64 -16.83 18.76 -6.90
N GLY A 65 -16.01 19.46 -6.13
CA GLY A 65 -16.23 19.75 -4.71
C GLY A 65 -15.57 18.73 -3.76
N HIS A 66 -15.67 19.01 -2.45
CA HIS A 66 -15.01 18.26 -1.39
C HIS A 66 -15.66 16.90 -1.04
N ASP A 67 -16.81 16.58 -1.63
CA ASP A 67 -17.51 15.31 -1.39
C ASP A 67 -16.75 14.14 -2.02
N VAL A 68 -16.32 13.19 -1.19
CA VAL A 68 -15.51 12.02 -1.59
C VAL A 68 -16.18 11.21 -2.68
N GLU A 69 -17.51 11.04 -2.58
CA GLU A 69 -18.29 10.28 -3.56
C GLU A 69 -18.28 10.95 -4.94
N LYS A 70 -17.91 12.24 -5.02
CA LYS A 70 -17.80 12.98 -6.27
C LYS A 70 -16.37 12.98 -6.81
N TRP A 71 -15.38 13.35 -6.00
CA TRP A 71 -14.02 13.55 -6.52
C TRP A 71 -13.21 12.26 -6.65
N LEU A 72 -13.48 11.23 -5.85
CA LEU A 72 -12.70 9.99 -5.85
C LEU A 72 -12.82 9.20 -7.16
N PRO A 73 -14.02 9.01 -7.76
CA PRO A 73 -14.14 8.37 -9.06
C PRO A 73 -13.42 9.14 -10.19
N VAL A 74 -13.50 10.47 -10.18
CA VAL A 74 -12.84 11.33 -11.17
C VAL A 74 -11.32 11.25 -11.04
N TYR A 75 -10.81 11.24 -9.80
CA TYR A 75 -9.40 11.04 -9.51
C TYR A 75 -8.88 9.72 -10.09
N TYR A 76 -9.55 8.60 -9.83
CA TYR A 76 -9.15 7.30 -10.38
C TYR A 76 -9.16 7.28 -11.90
N GLU A 77 -10.13 7.94 -12.55
CA GLU A 77 -10.15 8.06 -14.00
C GLU A 77 -8.92 8.81 -14.53
N ARG A 78 -8.54 9.93 -13.90
CA ARG A 78 -7.37 10.73 -14.31
C ARG A 78 -6.06 9.98 -14.14
N ILE A 79 -5.89 9.30 -13.01
CA ILE A 79 -4.71 8.47 -12.72
C ILE A 79 -4.55 7.35 -13.76
N ARG A 80 -5.64 6.64 -14.09
CA ARG A 80 -5.61 5.60 -15.12
C ARG A 80 -5.25 6.14 -16.50
N LYS A 81 -5.64 7.38 -16.82
CA LYS A 81 -5.28 8.05 -18.09
C LYS A 81 -3.81 8.45 -18.16
N GLN A 82 -3.20 8.89 -17.05
CA GLN A 82 -1.76 9.23 -17.02
C GLN A 82 -0.84 8.02 -17.17
N LYS A 83 -1.29 6.84 -16.72
CA LYS A 83 -0.53 5.60 -16.80
C LYS A 83 -0.63 4.89 -18.17
N LYS A 84 -1.48 5.37 -19.08
CA LYS A 84 -1.59 4.89 -20.46
C LYS A 84 -0.67 5.65 -21.38
#